data_AF-A0A4Q1IPY5-F1
#
_entry.id   AF-A0A4Q1IPY5-F1
#
_cell.length_a   1.000
_cell.length_b   1.000
_cell.length_c   1.000
_cell.angle_alpha   90.00
_cell.angle_beta   90.00
_cell.angle_gamma   90.00
#
_symmetry.space_group_name_H-M   'P 1'
#
loop_
_entity.id
_entity.type
_entity.pdbx_description
1 polymer ?
#
loop_
_entity_poly.entity_id
_entity_poly.type
_entity_poly.pdbx_seq_one_letter_code
_entity_poly.pdbx_strand_id
1 'polypeptide(L)'
;MIKKSIFKFIVLITILNFSIVEKSIAQDVFDKAKIKASMIEALEWQEAHPIFAIAPTDWTEGAYYVGVARAHKATKDQIYMAALKNQGYHNNWQTYKRLHHADDVAISYSYLYIDMVDGRKDFVDLEPTKKFLDAHLYEDDVWKQGTKKNEMGQTILWWWCDALFMAPPVLNLYAKHTKQPQYLDEMHKFYTQTYNQLYDKEENLFARDMRFVWTGSEKDNKEPNGKKVFWSRGNGWVISGLALILDDMPKEYEHRAFYENLYKELAARILELQPEDGLWRTSLLSPESYEHGEVSGSGFFTFALAWGINNGLLEKSKYLPAVKKAWTALAECQHEDGMIGWVQNIGAFPEPANYDSWQNFGTGAYLMAGSEILKLE
;
A
#
# COMPACT_ATOMS: atom_id res chain seq x y z
N MET A 1 -63.95 -21.34 17.92
CA MET A 1 -62.82 -21.94 17.18
C MET A 1 -62.42 -21.02 16.04
N ILE A 2 -61.13 -20.64 16.03
CA ILE A 2 -60.29 -20.28 14.87
C ILE A 2 -60.66 -19.00 14.08
N LYS A 3 -59.86 -17.93 14.28
CA LYS A 3 -59.09 -17.20 13.23
C LYS A 3 -58.49 -15.90 13.80
N LYS A 4 -57.44 -16.03 14.62
CA LYS A 4 -56.44 -14.98 14.93
C LYS A 4 -55.08 -15.54 14.53
N SER A 5 -54.70 -15.50 13.25
CA SER A 5 -53.31 -15.76 12.82
C SER A 5 -53.10 -15.54 11.32
N ILE A 6 -53.18 -14.30 10.83
CA ILE A 6 -52.75 -13.99 9.44
C ILE A 6 -51.82 -12.76 9.37
N PHE A 7 -51.75 -11.92 10.40
CA PHE A 7 -50.97 -10.67 10.35
C PHE A 7 -49.52 -10.76 10.88
N LYS A 8 -48.92 -11.96 10.94
CA LYS A 8 -47.51 -12.15 11.35
C LYS A 8 -46.59 -12.70 10.24
N PHE A 9 -47.09 -12.89 9.02
CA PHE A 9 -46.33 -13.58 7.97
C PHE A 9 -45.77 -12.68 6.85
N ILE A 10 -46.03 -11.36 6.88
CA ILE A 10 -45.62 -10.45 5.79
C ILE A 10 -44.30 -9.72 6.10
N VAL A 11 -43.82 -9.69 7.35
CA VAL A 11 -42.53 -9.07 7.71
C VAL A 11 -41.34 -10.04 7.55
N LEU A 12 -41.58 -11.34 7.41
CA LEU A 12 -40.51 -12.35 7.32
C LEU A 12 -39.99 -12.56 5.88
N ILE A 13 -40.76 -12.20 4.85
CA ILE A 13 -40.42 -12.47 3.44
C ILE A 13 -39.52 -11.37 2.84
N THR A 14 -39.59 -10.14 3.35
CA THR A 14 -38.70 -9.05 2.93
C THR A 14 -37.29 -9.20 3.50
N ILE A 15 -37.15 -9.70 4.73
CA ILE A 15 -35.83 -9.93 5.36
C ILE A 15 -35.10 -11.11 4.69
N LEU A 16 -35.82 -12.17 4.33
CA LEU A 16 -35.23 -13.32 3.63
C LEU A 16 -34.76 -13.01 2.21
N ASN A 17 -35.44 -12.11 1.48
CA ASN A 17 -35.02 -11.73 0.12
C ASN A 17 -33.79 -10.81 0.11
N PHE A 18 -33.67 -9.88 1.06
CA PHE A 18 -32.48 -9.03 1.17
C PHE A 18 -31.23 -9.87 1.50
N SER A 19 -31.33 -10.81 2.44
CA SER A 19 -30.21 -11.67 2.81
C SER A 19 -29.76 -12.62 1.69
N ILE A 20 -30.64 -13.00 0.76
CA ILE A 20 -30.27 -13.85 -0.38
C ILE A 20 -29.57 -13.03 -1.47
N VAL A 21 -30.03 -11.80 -1.71
CA VAL A 21 -29.42 -10.89 -2.70
C VAL A 21 -28.02 -10.46 -2.27
N GLU A 22 -27.84 -10.01 -1.02
CA GLU A 22 -26.53 -9.71 -0.44
C GLU A 22 -25.57 -10.89 -0.52
N LYS A 23 -26.07 -12.11 -0.25
CA LYS A 23 -25.24 -13.32 -0.30
C LYS A 23 -24.85 -13.71 -1.72
N SER A 24 -25.71 -13.43 -2.72
CA SER A 24 -25.40 -13.67 -4.13
C SER A 24 -24.38 -12.67 -4.69
N ILE A 25 -24.49 -11.38 -4.32
CA ILE A 25 -23.56 -10.32 -4.72
C ILE A 25 -22.20 -10.54 -4.03
N ALA A 26 -22.20 -10.85 -2.73
CA ALA A 26 -20.97 -11.14 -1.98
C ALA A 26 -20.26 -12.41 -2.47
N GLN A 27 -20.98 -13.39 -3.03
CA GLN A 27 -20.37 -14.59 -3.61
C GLN A 27 -19.79 -14.35 -5.02
N ASP A 28 -20.18 -13.24 -5.66
CA ASP A 28 -19.82 -12.85 -7.01
C ASP A 28 -18.54 -11.98 -7.07
N VAL A 29 -18.30 -11.13 -6.07
CA VAL A 29 -17.11 -10.24 -5.98
C VAL A 29 -15.80 -11.01 -5.76
N PHE A 30 -15.87 -12.27 -5.34
CA PHE A 30 -14.69 -13.16 -5.21
C PHE A 30 -14.49 -14.09 -6.41
N ASP A 31 -15.29 -13.95 -7.47
CA ASP A 31 -15.04 -14.67 -8.71
C ASP A 31 -13.72 -14.20 -9.33
N LYS A 32 -12.82 -15.16 -9.61
CA LYS A 32 -11.48 -14.85 -10.12
C LYS A 32 -11.50 -14.19 -11.50
N ALA A 33 -12.49 -14.47 -12.34
CA ALA A 33 -12.61 -13.83 -13.64
C ALA A 33 -13.06 -12.38 -13.49
N LYS A 34 -14.02 -12.11 -12.60
CA LYS A 34 -14.47 -10.74 -12.28
C LYS A 34 -13.38 -9.88 -11.67
N ILE A 35 -12.64 -10.42 -10.69
CA ILE A 35 -11.50 -9.70 -10.10
C ILE A 35 -10.49 -9.33 -11.18
N LYS A 36 -10.15 -10.26 -12.08
CA LYS A 36 -9.23 -9.98 -13.20
C LYS A 36 -9.75 -8.91 -14.15
N ALA A 37 -11.03 -8.99 -14.53
CA ALA A 37 -11.65 -8.00 -15.42
C ALA A 37 -11.62 -6.60 -14.79
N SER A 38 -12.06 -6.49 -13.54
CA SER A 38 -12.03 -5.25 -12.76
C SER A 38 -10.62 -4.67 -12.61
N MET A 39 -9.60 -5.50 -12.37
CA MET A 39 -8.20 -5.06 -12.35
C MET A 39 -7.68 -4.61 -13.73
N ILE A 40 -8.22 -5.13 -14.83
CA ILE A 40 -7.88 -4.66 -16.18
C ILE A 40 -8.56 -3.31 -16.45
N GLU A 41 -9.84 -3.17 -16.13
CA GLU A 41 -10.58 -1.90 -16.26
C GLU A 41 -9.91 -0.77 -15.45
N ALA A 42 -9.46 -1.07 -14.23
CA ALA A 42 -8.71 -0.13 -13.40
C ALA A 42 -7.37 0.29 -14.04
N LEU A 43 -6.64 -0.65 -14.65
CA LEU A 43 -5.42 -0.37 -15.40
C LEU A 43 -5.74 0.51 -16.62
N GLU A 44 -6.68 0.09 -17.46
CA GLU A 44 -7.03 0.79 -18.70
C GLU A 44 -7.49 2.23 -18.44
N TRP A 45 -8.31 2.42 -17.41
CA TRP A 45 -8.75 3.75 -16.99
C TRP A 45 -7.56 4.61 -16.56
N GLN A 46 -6.64 4.08 -15.74
CA GLN A 46 -5.51 4.86 -15.26
C GLN A 46 -4.48 5.16 -16.37
N GLU A 47 -4.22 4.23 -17.28
CA GLU A 47 -3.37 4.45 -18.46
C GLU A 47 -3.96 5.51 -19.40
N ALA A 48 -5.29 5.65 -19.44
CA ALA A 48 -5.97 6.71 -20.19
C ALA A 48 -5.94 8.08 -19.48
N HIS A 49 -5.64 8.12 -18.18
CA HIS A 49 -5.62 9.32 -17.35
C HIS A 49 -4.27 9.48 -16.62
N PRO A 50 -3.14 9.63 -17.34
CA PRO A 50 -1.83 9.76 -16.71
C PRO A 50 -1.78 11.00 -15.82
N ILE A 51 -1.19 10.85 -14.63
CA ILE A 51 -1.04 11.91 -13.64
C ILE A 51 0.26 11.73 -12.88
N PHE A 52 0.89 12.83 -12.48
CA PHE A 52 2.06 12.82 -11.61
C PHE A 52 2.08 14.07 -10.74
N ALA A 53 2.80 14.03 -9.62
CA ALA A 53 2.98 15.19 -8.75
C ALA A 53 3.95 16.20 -9.37
N ILE A 54 5.07 15.71 -9.88
CA ILE A 54 6.18 16.51 -10.42
C ILE A 54 6.71 15.94 -11.73
N ALA A 55 6.81 14.61 -11.86
CA ALA A 55 7.34 13.97 -13.07
C ALA A 55 6.83 12.53 -13.25
N PRO A 56 6.82 11.99 -14.49
CA PRO A 56 6.46 10.59 -14.77
C PRO A 56 7.32 9.52 -14.08
N THR A 57 8.41 9.93 -13.42
CA THR A 57 9.33 9.06 -12.65
C THR A 57 9.25 9.32 -11.15
N ASP A 58 8.28 10.10 -10.68
CA ASP A 58 8.10 10.38 -9.25
C ASP A 58 7.43 9.21 -8.52
N TRP A 59 7.27 9.36 -7.20
CA TRP A 59 6.73 8.31 -6.34
C TRP A 59 5.29 7.92 -6.63
N THR A 60 4.49 8.83 -7.20
CA THR A 60 3.08 8.56 -7.49
C THR A 60 2.96 7.49 -8.56
N GLU A 61 3.74 7.65 -9.63
CA GLU A 61 3.91 6.68 -10.71
C GLU A 61 4.65 5.42 -10.22
N GLY A 62 5.67 5.60 -9.37
CA GLY A 62 6.36 4.47 -8.76
C GLY A 62 5.42 3.53 -8.00
N ALA A 63 4.57 4.07 -7.14
CA ALA A 63 3.57 3.30 -6.41
C ALA A 63 2.50 2.68 -7.33
N TYR A 64 2.07 3.41 -8.35
CA TYR A 64 1.16 2.88 -9.36
C TYR A 64 1.75 1.65 -10.07
N TYR A 65 2.96 1.76 -10.63
CA TYR A 65 3.59 0.66 -11.36
C TYR A 65 4.09 -0.48 -10.47
N VAL A 66 4.29 -0.28 -9.16
CA VAL A 66 4.40 -1.40 -8.20
C VAL A 66 3.11 -2.23 -8.26
N GLY A 67 1.93 -1.60 -8.21
CA GLY A 67 0.66 -2.30 -8.34
C GLY A 67 0.49 -3.05 -9.65
N VAL A 68 0.84 -2.41 -10.78
CA VAL A 68 0.86 -3.05 -12.10
C VAL A 68 1.80 -4.26 -12.13
N ALA A 69 2.99 -4.17 -11.53
CA ALA A 69 3.94 -5.28 -11.42
C ALA A 69 3.40 -6.43 -10.55
N ARG A 70 2.72 -6.13 -9.44
CA ARG A 70 2.06 -7.16 -8.60
C ARG A 70 0.90 -7.83 -9.34
N ALA A 71 0.09 -7.06 -10.07
CA ALA A 71 -0.96 -7.59 -10.93
C ALA A 71 -0.39 -8.54 -11.99
N HIS A 72 0.64 -8.12 -12.74
CA HIS A 72 1.34 -9.01 -13.69
C HIS A 72 1.88 -10.27 -12.99
N LYS A 73 2.45 -10.14 -11.78
CA LYS A 73 3.02 -11.30 -11.06
C LYS A 73 1.94 -12.35 -10.78
N ALA A 74 0.73 -11.92 -10.42
CA ALA A 74 -0.40 -12.78 -10.07
C ALA A 74 -1.15 -13.33 -11.29
N THR A 75 -1.32 -12.54 -12.36
CA THR A 75 -2.17 -12.91 -13.51
C THR A 75 -1.38 -13.47 -14.70
N LYS A 76 -0.12 -13.06 -14.85
CA LYS A 76 0.72 -13.23 -16.06
C LYS A 76 0.14 -12.59 -17.32
N ASP A 77 -0.87 -11.73 -17.17
CA ASP A 77 -1.51 -11.07 -18.29
C ASP A 77 -0.60 -10.00 -18.90
N GLN A 78 -0.35 -10.10 -20.20
CA GLN A 78 0.62 -9.27 -20.89
C GLN A 78 0.21 -7.80 -20.99
N ILE A 79 -1.06 -7.45 -20.75
CA ILE A 79 -1.47 -6.03 -20.71
C ILE A 79 -0.72 -5.25 -19.63
N TYR A 80 -0.53 -5.84 -18.44
CA TYR A 80 0.25 -5.24 -17.36
C TYR A 80 1.73 -5.12 -17.75
N MET A 81 2.30 -6.13 -18.39
CA MET A 81 3.70 -6.08 -18.85
C MET A 81 3.89 -5.04 -19.97
N ALA A 82 2.90 -4.85 -20.84
CA ALA A 82 2.93 -3.82 -21.87
C ALA A 82 2.97 -2.42 -21.25
N ALA A 83 2.11 -2.12 -20.27
CA ALA A 83 2.14 -0.85 -19.53
C ALA A 83 3.50 -0.62 -18.84
N LEU A 84 4.01 -1.63 -18.13
CA LEU A 84 5.32 -1.58 -17.47
C LEU A 84 6.47 -1.27 -18.45
N LYS A 85 6.51 -1.93 -19.60
CA LYS A 85 7.54 -1.70 -20.63
C LYS A 85 7.39 -0.34 -21.30
N ASN A 86 6.15 0.10 -21.54
CA ASN A 86 5.88 1.39 -22.16
C ASN A 86 6.43 2.53 -21.29
N GLN A 87 6.07 2.59 -20.01
CA GLN A 87 6.58 3.65 -19.14
C GLN A 87 8.11 3.58 -19.00
N GLY A 88 8.69 2.38 -18.87
CA GLY A 88 10.12 2.21 -18.71
C GLY A 88 10.91 2.72 -19.91
N TYR A 89 10.41 2.44 -21.12
CA TYR A 89 10.95 2.97 -22.36
C TYR A 89 10.82 4.51 -22.46
N HIS A 90 9.63 5.06 -22.16
CA HIS A 90 9.41 6.52 -22.21
C HIS A 90 10.26 7.29 -21.19
N ASN A 91 10.50 6.69 -20.02
CA ASN A 91 11.31 7.25 -18.96
C ASN A 91 12.82 7.05 -19.17
N ASN A 92 13.24 6.36 -20.24
CA ASN A 92 14.63 5.95 -20.47
C ASN A 92 15.25 5.27 -19.23
N TRP A 93 14.45 4.47 -18.53
CA TRP A 93 14.84 3.75 -17.30
C TRP A 93 15.39 4.64 -16.17
N GLN A 94 15.10 5.94 -16.20
CA GLN A 94 15.60 6.89 -15.20
C GLN A 94 14.78 6.86 -13.91
N THR A 95 15.46 7.08 -12.80
CA THR A 95 14.86 7.56 -11.55
C THR A 95 14.52 9.06 -11.67
N TYR A 96 13.81 9.62 -10.67
CA TYR A 96 13.80 11.07 -10.54
C TYR A 96 15.10 11.60 -9.93
N LYS A 97 15.25 12.92 -9.79
CA LYS A 97 16.58 13.56 -9.80
C LYS A 97 17.21 13.80 -8.42
N ARG A 98 16.44 13.72 -7.33
CA ARG A 98 16.90 14.04 -5.97
C ARG A 98 17.45 12.79 -5.31
N LEU A 99 18.75 12.55 -5.46
CA LEU A 99 19.41 11.30 -5.04
C LEU A 99 19.30 10.99 -3.53
N HIS A 100 19.06 11.98 -2.67
CA HIS A 100 18.82 11.77 -1.24
C HIS A 100 17.35 11.48 -0.89
N HIS A 101 16.41 11.53 -1.85
CA HIS A 101 14.97 11.49 -1.60
C HIS A 101 14.35 10.14 -1.96
N ALA A 102 13.85 9.37 -0.98
CA ALA A 102 13.32 8.02 -1.20
C ALA A 102 12.21 7.93 -2.27
N ASP A 103 11.33 8.95 -2.36
CA ASP A 103 10.33 9.06 -3.44
C ASP A 103 10.88 8.86 -4.85
N ASP A 104 12.09 9.37 -5.11
CA ASP A 104 12.64 9.49 -6.47
C ASP A 104 13.12 8.16 -7.05
N VAL A 105 13.15 7.09 -6.25
CA VAL A 105 13.56 5.75 -6.66
C VAL A 105 12.43 4.73 -6.69
N ALA A 106 11.22 5.08 -6.22
CA ALA A 106 10.09 4.15 -6.18
C ALA A 106 9.79 3.51 -7.55
N ILE A 107 9.93 4.29 -8.63
CA ILE A 107 9.72 3.82 -10.01
C ILE A 107 10.66 2.67 -10.41
N SER A 108 11.86 2.58 -9.81
CA SER A 108 12.83 1.53 -10.08
C SER A 108 12.35 0.14 -9.67
N TYR A 109 11.34 0.01 -8.80
CA TYR A 109 10.71 -1.29 -8.54
C TYR A 109 10.19 -1.91 -9.85
N SER A 110 9.54 -1.08 -10.69
CA SER A 110 9.00 -1.52 -11.99
C SER A 110 10.11 -1.94 -12.96
N TYR A 111 11.22 -1.19 -13.01
CA TYR A 111 12.36 -1.49 -13.89
C TYR A 111 13.02 -2.81 -13.51
N LEU A 112 13.29 -3.01 -12.22
CA LEU A 112 13.82 -4.26 -11.69
C LEU A 112 12.89 -5.44 -11.98
N TYR A 113 11.58 -5.23 -11.80
CA TYR A 113 10.59 -6.25 -12.09
C TYR A 113 10.60 -6.66 -13.57
N ILE A 114 10.64 -5.70 -14.50
CA ILE A 114 10.70 -5.97 -15.94
C ILE A 114 11.96 -6.77 -16.27
N ASP A 115 13.13 -6.32 -15.81
CA ASP A 115 14.41 -6.98 -16.10
C ASP A 115 14.44 -8.43 -15.60
N MET A 116 13.94 -8.65 -14.37
CA MET A 116 13.89 -9.97 -13.74
C MET A 116 12.91 -10.94 -14.40
N VAL A 117 11.80 -10.44 -14.98
CA VAL A 117 10.67 -11.29 -15.41
C VAL A 117 10.58 -11.44 -16.92
N ASP A 118 10.94 -10.41 -17.69
CA ASP A 118 10.83 -10.41 -19.15
C ASP A 118 11.90 -11.28 -19.82
N GLY A 119 13.08 -11.41 -19.20
CA GLY A 119 14.17 -12.28 -19.66
C GLY A 119 14.86 -11.82 -20.95
N ARG A 120 14.47 -10.68 -21.53
CA ARG A 120 15.17 -10.06 -22.65
C ARG A 120 16.43 -9.38 -22.14
N LYS A 121 17.58 -9.97 -22.49
CA LYS A 121 18.90 -9.44 -22.15
C LYS A 121 19.05 -8.00 -22.69
N ASP A 122 19.62 -7.12 -21.87
CA ASP A 122 19.98 -5.74 -22.21
C ASP A 122 18.76 -4.87 -22.63
N PHE A 123 17.54 -5.27 -22.26
CA PHE A 123 16.31 -4.50 -22.55
C PHE A 123 16.11 -3.35 -21.55
N VAL A 124 16.40 -3.58 -20.27
CA VAL A 124 16.29 -2.60 -19.19
C VAL A 124 17.68 -2.06 -18.87
N ASP A 125 17.83 -0.74 -18.79
CA ASP A 125 19.04 -0.11 -18.26
C ASP A 125 18.90 0.11 -16.75
N LEU A 126 19.62 -0.67 -15.94
CA LEU A 126 19.61 -0.54 -14.48
C LEU A 126 20.72 0.38 -13.95
N GLU A 127 21.60 0.94 -14.79
CA GLU A 127 22.65 1.86 -14.34
C GLU A 127 22.10 3.12 -13.65
N PRO A 128 21.02 3.78 -14.13
CA PRO A 128 20.41 4.89 -13.41
C PRO A 128 19.90 4.52 -12.02
N THR A 129 19.32 3.32 -11.89
CA THR A 129 18.87 2.78 -10.60
C THR A 129 20.06 2.55 -9.68
N LYS A 130 21.11 1.87 -10.17
CA LYS A 130 22.35 1.65 -9.41
C LYS A 130 22.95 2.97 -8.91
N LYS A 131 23.13 3.93 -9.79
CA LYS A 131 23.70 5.25 -9.46
C LYS A 131 22.87 5.96 -8.39
N PHE A 132 21.54 5.88 -8.48
CA PHE A 132 20.67 6.43 -7.45
C PHE A 132 20.91 5.73 -6.11
N LEU A 133 20.82 4.39 -6.06
CA LEU A 133 20.96 3.64 -4.82
C LEU A 133 22.33 3.85 -4.16
N ASP A 134 23.39 3.89 -4.95
CA ASP A 134 24.75 4.13 -4.45
C ASP A 134 24.87 5.50 -3.79
N ALA A 135 24.41 6.56 -4.46
CA ALA A 135 24.39 7.90 -3.88
C ALA A 135 23.46 7.97 -2.66
N HIS A 136 22.26 7.41 -2.77
CA HIS A 136 21.23 7.43 -1.73
C HIS A 136 21.69 6.76 -0.44
N LEU A 137 22.47 5.68 -0.51
CA LEU A 137 22.96 4.98 0.68
C LEU A 137 24.31 5.52 1.16
N TYR A 138 25.26 5.73 0.25
CA TYR A 138 26.67 5.89 0.62
C TYR A 138 27.22 7.31 0.54
N GLU A 139 26.58 8.23 -0.20
CA GLU A 139 26.99 9.64 -0.22
C GLU A 139 26.36 10.41 0.94
N ASP A 140 27.09 11.38 1.49
CA ASP A 140 26.55 12.26 2.52
C ASP A 140 25.53 13.24 1.93
N ASP A 141 24.49 13.54 2.72
CA ASP A 141 23.49 14.55 2.39
C ASP A 141 23.00 15.28 3.65
N VAL A 142 22.26 16.37 3.45
CA VAL A 142 21.78 17.26 4.53
C VAL A 142 20.89 16.55 5.56
N TRP A 143 20.14 15.52 5.18
CA TRP A 143 19.29 14.75 6.08
C TRP A 143 20.11 13.76 6.90
N LYS A 144 21.03 13.00 6.28
CA LYS A 144 21.96 12.10 7.00
C LYS A 144 22.83 12.85 8.01
N GLN A 145 23.23 14.08 7.69
CA GLN A 145 24.00 14.94 8.60
C GLN A 145 23.21 15.41 9.82
N GLY A 146 21.87 15.29 9.83
CA GLY A 146 21.05 15.72 10.95
C GLY A 146 20.98 17.24 11.15
N THR A 147 21.42 18.03 10.18
CA THR A 147 21.55 19.49 10.31
C THR A 147 20.25 20.24 10.04
N LYS A 148 19.29 19.61 9.32
CA LYS A 148 17.98 20.20 9.00
C LYS A 148 16.98 20.02 10.14
N LYS A 149 17.19 20.75 11.23
CA LYS A 149 16.30 20.77 12.41
C LYS A 149 15.05 21.60 12.12
N ASN A 150 13.96 20.94 11.76
CA ASN A 150 12.64 21.53 11.60
C ASN A 150 11.57 20.64 12.27
N GLU A 151 10.32 21.10 12.28
CA GLU A 151 9.21 20.40 12.95
C GLU A 151 8.93 19.00 12.37
N MET A 152 9.25 18.77 11.09
CA MET A 152 9.13 17.45 10.45
C MET A 152 10.22 16.46 10.90
N GLY A 153 11.28 16.92 11.56
CA GLY A 153 12.36 16.06 12.02
C GLY A 153 13.20 15.47 10.89
N GLN A 154 13.55 16.28 9.89
CA GLN A 154 14.36 15.89 8.71
C GLN A 154 15.84 15.66 9.05
N THR A 155 16.11 14.82 10.05
CA THR A 155 17.43 14.55 10.61
C THR A 155 17.93 13.12 10.40
N ILE A 156 17.18 12.32 9.64
CA ILE A 156 17.56 10.99 9.15
C ILE A 156 17.13 10.89 7.68
N LEU A 157 17.73 9.95 6.92
CA LEU A 157 17.46 9.80 5.48
C LEU A 157 15.97 9.56 5.18
N TRP A 158 15.35 8.67 5.93
CA TRP A 158 13.93 8.31 5.82
C TRP A 158 13.16 8.86 7.01
N TRP A 159 13.08 10.19 7.08
CA TRP A 159 12.47 10.91 8.21
C TRP A 159 10.93 10.88 8.24
N TRP A 160 10.29 10.28 7.22
CA TRP A 160 8.85 10.08 7.14
C TRP A 160 8.52 8.63 6.84
N CYS A 161 7.39 8.11 7.34
CA CYS A 161 7.09 6.69 7.28
C CYS A 161 6.82 6.17 5.85
N ASP A 162 6.30 7.02 4.95
CA ASP A 162 5.99 6.65 3.56
C ASP A 162 7.26 6.18 2.81
N ALA A 163 8.44 6.72 3.17
CA ALA A 163 9.73 6.33 2.60
C ALA A 163 10.00 4.82 2.69
N LEU A 164 9.37 4.14 3.67
CA LEU A 164 9.52 2.70 3.91
C LEU A 164 8.84 1.83 2.84
N PHE A 165 7.97 2.41 2.01
CA PHE A 165 7.49 1.81 0.77
C PHE A 165 8.36 2.16 -0.43
N MET A 166 8.88 3.39 -0.49
CA MET A 166 9.50 3.94 -1.69
C MET A 166 10.87 3.32 -1.99
N ALA A 167 11.74 3.24 -0.99
CA ALA A 167 13.13 2.80 -1.19
C ALA A 167 13.40 1.34 -0.78
N PRO A 168 12.94 0.84 0.39
CA PRO A 168 13.31 -0.51 0.85
C PRO A 168 12.93 -1.67 -0.09
N PRO A 169 11.72 -1.72 -0.68
CA PRO A 169 11.40 -2.77 -1.66
C PRO A 169 12.32 -2.77 -2.89
N VAL A 170 12.72 -1.58 -3.36
CA VAL A 170 13.67 -1.43 -4.48
C VAL A 170 15.06 -1.93 -4.09
N LEU A 171 15.56 -1.51 -2.93
CA LEU A 171 16.85 -1.96 -2.39
C LEU A 171 16.90 -3.48 -2.24
N ASN A 172 15.84 -4.08 -1.70
CA ASN A 172 15.72 -5.52 -1.54
C ASN A 172 15.73 -6.27 -2.87
N LEU A 173 14.94 -5.81 -3.86
CA LEU A 173 14.94 -6.40 -5.20
C LEU A 173 16.30 -6.23 -5.90
N TYR A 174 16.93 -5.06 -5.79
CA TYR A 174 18.23 -4.79 -6.38
C TYR A 174 19.33 -5.68 -5.76
N ALA A 175 19.34 -5.83 -4.43
CA ALA A 175 20.25 -6.72 -3.72
C ALA A 175 20.09 -8.18 -4.16
N LYS A 176 18.83 -8.65 -4.27
CA LYS A 176 18.50 -9.99 -4.77
C LYS A 176 18.96 -10.20 -6.20
N HIS A 177 18.64 -9.25 -7.09
CA HIS A 177 18.93 -9.34 -8.52
C HIS A 177 20.44 -9.33 -8.80
N THR A 178 21.17 -8.43 -8.14
CA THR A 178 22.62 -8.27 -8.34
C THR A 178 23.48 -9.13 -7.43
N LYS A 179 22.88 -9.86 -6.49
CA LYS A 179 23.55 -10.70 -5.47
C LYS A 179 24.53 -9.89 -4.59
N GLN A 180 24.11 -8.69 -4.22
CA GLN A 180 24.89 -7.74 -3.42
C GLN A 180 24.18 -7.52 -2.08
N PRO A 181 24.40 -8.39 -1.07
CA PRO A 181 23.68 -8.31 0.20
C PRO A 181 23.97 -7.04 1.00
N GLN A 182 25.07 -6.34 0.74
CA GLN A 182 25.41 -5.10 1.45
C GLN A 182 24.37 -3.98 1.31
N TYR A 183 23.54 -4.00 0.25
CA TYR A 183 22.41 -3.08 0.12
C TYR A 183 21.30 -3.37 1.15
N LEU A 184 21.15 -4.63 1.59
CA LEU A 184 20.20 -4.99 2.65
C LEU A 184 20.66 -4.47 4.02
N ASP A 185 21.96 -4.51 4.29
CA ASP A 185 22.52 -4.05 5.57
C ASP A 185 22.37 -2.53 5.73
N GLU A 186 22.65 -1.80 4.65
CA GLU A 186 22.40 -0.36 4.57
C GLU A 186 20.91 -0.03 4.64
N MET A 187 20.06 -0.80 3.94
CA MET A 187 18.61 -0.68 4.08
C MET A 187 18.19 -0.87 5.53
N HIS A 188 18.70 -1.88 6.24
CA HIS A 188 18.36 -2.14 7.64
C HIS A 188 18.81 -1.00 8.56
N LYS A 189 19.99 -0.42 8.34
CA LYS A 189 20.46 0.76 9.07
C LYS A 189 19.48 1.93 8.97
N PHE A 190 19.07 2.30 7.76
CA PHE A 190 18.15 3.44 7.58
C PHE A 190 16.71 3.09 8.00
N TYR A 191 16.27 1.84 7.81
CA TYR A 191 14.94 1.40 8.25
C TYR A 191 14.81 1.49 9.77
N THR A 192 15.83 1.03 10.51
CA THR A 192 15.81 1.05 11.98
C THR A 192 15.87 2.47 12.53
N GLN A 193 16.50 3.43 11.84
CA GLN A 193 16.41 4.85 12.20
C GLN A 193 14.96 5.34 12.14
N THR A 194 14.24 5.07 11.05
CA THR A 194 12.83 5.45 10.90
C THR A 194 11.95 4.75 11.91
N TYR A 195 12.15 3.44 12.12
CA TYR A 195 11.44 2.67 13.15
C TYR A 195 11.63 3.29 14.54
N ASN A 196 12.87 3.58 14.94
CA ASN A 196 13.15 4.16 16.25
C ASN A 196 12.58 5.57 16.41
N GLN A 197 12.46 6.33 15.32
CA GLN A 197 11.96 7.71 15.34
C GLN A 197 10.42 7.78 15.31
N LEU A 198 9.76 6.89 14.58
CA LEU A 198 8.34 7.06 14.20
C LEU A 198 7.41 5.92 14.63
N TYR A 199 7.93 4.73 14.97
CA TYR A 199 7.07 3.63 15.41
C TYR A 199 6.65 3.83 16.87
N ASP A 200 5.34 3.94 17.07
CA ASP A 200 4.73 4.01 18.38
C ASP A 200 4.48 2.58 18.89
N LYS A 201 5.26 2.17 19.90
CA LYS A 201 5.18 0.82 20.48
C LYS A 201 3.96 0.59 21.36
N GLU A 202 3.27 1.66 21.78
CA GLU A 202 2.02 1.53 22.54
C GLU A 202 0.86 1.28 21.58
N GLU A 203 0.88 2.00 20.45
CA GLU A 203 -0.20 1.96 19.45
C GLU A 203 0.03 0.93 18.35
N ASN A 204 1.26 0.41 18.20
CA ASN A 204 1.70 -0.45 17.10
C ASN A 204 1.42 0.16 15.72
N LEU A 205 1.70 1.46 15.57
CA LEU A 205 1.50 2.24 14.34
C LEU A 205 2.65 3.23 14.13
N PHE A 206 2.84 3.67 12.90
CA PHE A 206 3.81 4.70 12.54
C PHE A 206 3.17 6.09 12.52
N ALA A 207 3.74 7.01 13.29
CA ALA A 207 3.56 8.44 13.06
C ALA A 207 4.13 8.79 11.67
N ARG A 208 3.52 9.74 10.96
CA ARG A 208 3.96 10.09 9.61
C ARG A 208 5.34 10.71 9.59
N ASP A 209 5.60 11.63 10.51
CA ASP A 209 6.88 12.29 10.77
C ASP A 209 6.87 12.88 12.20
N MET A 210 7.92 13.59 12.61
CA MET A 210 8.06 14.07 13.99
C MET A 210 6.96 15.03 14.46
N ARG A 211 6.19 15.65 13.56
CA ARG A 211 5.06 16.51 13.97
C ARG A 211 3.98 15.72 14.68
N PHE A 212 3.85 14.42 14.38
CA PHE A 212 2.81 13.55 14.91
C PHE A 212 3.28 12.65 16.06
N VAL A 213 4.55 12.79 16.47
CA VAL A 213 5.08 12.13 17.66
C VAL A 213 4.77 12.99 18.88
N TRP A 214 4.03 12.43 19.83
CA TRP A 214 3.66 13.15 21.05
C TRP A 214 4.88 13.37 21.96
N THR A 215 4.96 14.56 22.52
CA THR A 215 5.98 14.94 23.52
C THR A 215 5.39 15.05 24.93
N GLY A 216 4.07 14.87 25.06
CA GLY A 216 3.31 15.13 26.27
C GLY A 216 2.91 16.60 26.42
N SER A 217 3.05 17.40 25.36
CA SER A 217 2.77 18.84 25.38
C SER A 217 1.34 19.17 24.96
N GLU A 218 0.83 20.35 25.34
CA GLU A 218 -0.46 20.85 24.85
C GLU A 218 -0.46 21.14 23.34
N LYS A 219 0.73 21.24 22.72
CA LYS A 219 0.90 21.50 21.29
C LYS A 219 0.99 20.23 20.44
N ASP A 220 0.93 19.06 21.07
CA ASP A 220 0.96 17.79 20.34
C ASP A 220 -0.23 17.73 19.37
N ASN A 221 0.02 17.29 18.13
CA ASN A 221 -1.05 17.12 17.14
C ASN A 221 -1.99 15.99 17.56
N LYS A 222 -3.29 16.28 17.61
CA LYS A 222 -4.33 15.33 18.02
C LYS A 222 -5.45 15.30 17.00
N GLU A 223 -6.07 14.14 16.91
CA GLU A 223 -7.34 13.98 16.21
C GLU A 223 -8.46 14.77 16.93
N PRO A 224 -9.61 15.04 16.28
CA PRO A 224 -10.74 15.71 16.92
C PRO A 224 -11.24 15.05 18.20
N ASN A 225 -11.08 13.73 18.33
CA ASN A 225 -11.41 12.97 19.54
C ASN A 225 -10.31 12.95 20.62
N GLY A 226 -9.22 13.69 20.42
CA GLY A 226 -8.10 13.83 21.34
C GLY A 226 -7.04 12.74 21.29
N LYS A 227 -7.16 11.75 20.39
CA LYS A 227 -6.17 10.67 20.22
C LYS A 227 -4.97 11.09 19.38
N LYS A 228 -3.91 10.26 19.40
CA LYS A 228 -2.75 10.37 18.50
C LYS A 228 -3.19 10.28 17.03
N VAL A 229 -2.50 11.01 16.16
CA VAL A 229 -2.78 11.05 14.71
C VAL A 229 -2.00 9.92 14.03
N PHE A 230 -2.72 8.92 13.54
CA PHE A 230 -2.16 7.88 12.67
C PHE A 230 -2.91 7.84 11.35
N TRP A 231 -2.19 8.18 10.29
CA TRP A 231 -2.73 8.25 8.95
C TRP A 231 -2.78 6.86 8.31
N SER A 232 -3.94 6.52 7.75
CA SER A 232 -4.21 5.22 7.14
C SER A 232 -3.27 4.93 5.97
N ARG A 233 -3.19 5.80 4.95
CA ARG A 233 -2.26 5.59 3.83
C ARG A 233 -0.79 5.61 4.28
N GLY A 234 -0.43 6.41 5.29
CA GLY A 234 0.91 6.40 5.89
C GLY A 234 1.31 5.03 6.42
N ASN A 235 0.43 4.42 7.22
CA ASN A 235 0.66 3.05 7.71
C ASN A 235 0.49 2.00 6.60
N GLY A 236 -0.36 2.26 5.61
CA GLY A 236 -0.51 1.47 4.40
C GLY A 236 0.80 1.32 3.64
N TRP A 237 1.54 2.42 3.45
CA TRP A 237 2.88 2.40 2.88
C TRP A 237 3.81 1.47 3.65
N VAL A 238 3.86 1.59 4.97
CA VAL A 238 4.78 0.78 5.79
C VAL A 238 4.45 -0.71 5.70
N ILE A 239 3.20 -1.11 5.94
CA ILE A 239 2.84 -2.54 6.00
C ILE A 239 2.86 -3.22 4.63
N SER A 240 2.48 -2.50 3.56
CA SER A 240 2.62 -3.02 2.20
C SER A 240 4.09 -3.06 1.76
N GLY A 241 4.90 -2.08 2.15
CA GLY A 241 6.36 -2.10 1.99
C GLY A 241 6.99 -3.32 2.66
N LEU A 242 6.60 -3.63 3.90
CA LEU A 242 7.03 -4.85 4.61
C LEU A 242 6.64 -6.12 3.87
N ALA A 243 5.41 -6.22 3.37
CA ALA A 243 4.98 -7.36 2.56
C ALA A 243 5.84 -7.50 1.29
N LEU A 244 6.12 -6.41 0.57
CA LEU A 244 7.01 -6.42 -0.61
C LEU A 244 8.45 -6.81 -0.27
N ILE A 245 9.00 -6.33 0.85
CA ILE A 245 10.33 -6.71 1.33
C ILE A 245 10.37 -8.22 1.63
N LEU A 246 9.42 -8.71 2.45
CA LEU A 246 9.40 -10.11 2.88
C LEU A 246 9.10 -11.09 1.74
N ASP A 247 8.44 -10.65 0.67
CA ASP A 247 8.16 -11.45 -0.54
C ASP A 247 9.45 -11.85 -1.29
N ASP A 248 10.49 -11.01 -1.22
CA ASP A 248 11.73 -11.19 -1.98
C ASP A 248 12.99 -11.28 -1.12
N MET A 249 12.92 -10.94 0.17
CA MET A 249 14.05 -11.01 1.12
C MET A 249 14.52 -12.46 1.33
N PRO A 250 15.84 -12.72 1.35
CA PRO A 250 16.38 -14.05 1.65
C PRO A 250 15.87 -14.58 3.00
N LYS A 251 15.43 -15.85 3.03
CA LYS A 251 14.91 -16.49 4.26
C LYS A 251 15.92 -16.50 5.42
N GLU A 252 17.20 -16.59 5.09
CA GLU A 252 18.32 -16.63 6.05
C GLU A 252 18.93 -15.24 6.33
N TYR A 253 18.31 -14.14 5.88
CA TYR A 253 18.83 -12.82 6.17
C TYR A 253 18.79 -12.55 7.68
N GLU A 254 19.91 -12.10 8.27
CA GLU A 254 20.09 -12.04 9.72
C GLU A 254 19.05 -11.19 10.45
N HIS A 255 18.56 -10.14 9.79
CA HIS A 255 17.56 -9.23 10.36
C HIS A 255 16.11 -9.54 9.90
N ARG A 256 15.86 -10.65 9.19
CA ARG A 256 14.52 -10.99 8.69
C ARG A 256 13.46 -11.02 9.79
N ALA A 257 13.81 -11.53 10.98
CA ALA A 257 12.92 -11.61 12.12
C ALA A 257 12.41 -10.22 12.58
N PHE A 258 13.21 -9.16 12.45
CA PHE A 258 12.77 -7.79 12.75
C PHE A 258 11.59 -7.38 11.86
N TYR A 259 11.70 -7.60 10.54
CA TYR A 259 10.66 -7.24 9.58
C TYR A 259 9.40 -8.10 9.75
N GLU A 260 9.55 -9.40 10.03
CA GLU A 260 8.40 -10.28 10.29
C GLU A 260 7.63 -9.89 11.55
N ASN A 261 8.32 -9.54 12.63
CA ASN A 261 7.68 -9.14 13.88
C ASN A 261 6.97 -7.79 13.72
N LEU A 262 7.63 -6.80 13.12
CA LEU A 262 7.04 -5.50 12.83
C LEU A 262 5.80 -5.63 11.93
N TYR A 263 5.88 -6.46 10.90
CA TYR A 263 4.74 -6.75 10.03
C TYR A 263 3.56 -7.36 10.80
N LYS A 264 3.81 -8.32 11.70
CA LYS A 264 2.77 -8.97 12.50
C LYS A 264 2.12 -8.02 13.51
N GLU A 265 2.90 -7.15 14.15
CA GLU A 265 2.39 -6.13 15.07
C GLU A 265 1.46 -5.14 14.34
N LEU A 266 1.93 -4.58 13.22
CA LEU A 266 1.11 -3.71 12.38
C LEU A 266 -0.14 -4.43 11.88
N ALA A 267 -0.01 -5.65 11.36
CA ALA A 267 -1.14 -6.42 10.85
C ALA A 267 -2.21 -6.67 11.93
N ALA A 268 -1.79 -7.01 13.15
CA ALA A 268 -2.70 -7.20 14.28
C ALA A 268 -3.44 -5.91 14.63
N ARG A 269 -2.74 -4.77 14.67
CA ARG A 269 -3.36 -3.48 14.98
C ARG A 269 -4.30 -3.00 13.88
N ILE A 270 -3.89 -3.11 12.62
CA ILE A 270 -4.72 -2.73 11.48
C ILE A 270 -6.00 -3.57 11.43
N LEU A 271 -5.92 -4.88 11.71
CA LEU A 271 -7.10 -5.74 11.84
C LEU A 271 -8.06 -5.26 12.94
N GLU A 272 -7.53 -4.91 14.12
CA GLU A 272 -8.32 -4.41 15.24
C GLU A 272 -9.06 -3.11 14.91
N LEU A 273 -8.42 -2.24 14.12
CA LEU A 273 -8.95 -0.92 13.76
C LEU A 273 -9.86 -0.93 12.52
N GLN A 274 -10.16 -2.09 11.93
CA GLN A 274 -11.02 -2.16 10.74
C GLN A 274 -12.46 -1.70 11.07
N PRO A 275 -12.98 -0.66 10.38
CA PRO A 275 -14.37 -0.26 10.56
C PRO A 275 -15.37 -1.35 10.13
N GLU A 276 -16.62 -1.20 10.56
CA GLU A 276 -17.67 -2.21 10.32
C GLU A 276 -17.92 -2.45 8.84
N ASP A 277 -17.91 -1.40 8.01
CA ASP A 277 -18.08 -1.48 6.54
C ASP A 277 -16.84 -2.00 5.78
N GLY A 278 -15.71 -2.18 6.45
CA GLY A 278 -14.50 -2.78 5.88
C GLY A 278 -13.47 -1.81 5.32
N LEU A 279 -13.80 -0.54 5.10
CA LEU A 279 -12.83 0.47 4.65
C LEU A 279 -12.31 1.28 5.83
N TRP A 280 -10.99 1.30 5.99
CA TRP A 280 -10.34 2.21 6.93
C TRP A 280 -10.54 3.65 6.47
N ARG A 281 -10.88 4.53 7.41
CA ARG A 281 -10.90 5.97 7.16
C ARG A 281 -9.48 6.48 7.07
N THR A 282 -9.31 7.71 6.57
CA THR A 282 -7.98 8.33 6.49
C THR A 282 -7.32 8.50 7.86
N SER A 283 -8.10 8.72 8.95
CA SER A 283 -7.63 8.60 10.33
C SER A 283 -7.91 7.20 10.89
N LEU A 284 -6.88 6.54 11.42
CA LEU A 284 -7.00 5.21 12.02
C LEU A 284 -7.61 5.23 13.43
N LEU A 285 -7.40 6.30 14.19
CA LEU A 285 -7.88 6.40 15.58
C LEU A 285 -9.09 7.32 15.77
N SER A 286 -9.45 8.12 14.76
CA SER A 286 -10.68 8.91 14.70
C SER A 286 -11.46 8.67 13.40
N PRO A 287 -11.87 7.41 13.12
CA PRO A 287 -12.64 7.11 11.93
C PRO A 287 -13.99 7.84 11.89
N GLU A 288 -14.57 8.18 13.04
CA GLU A 288 -15.81 8.96 13.14
C GLU A 288 -15.70 10.38 12.56
N SER A 289 -14.49 10.88 12.31
CA SER A 289 -14.26 12.18 11.67
C SER A 289 -14.54 12.16 10.16
N TYR A 290 -14.79 10.99 9.56
CA TYR A 290 -15.02 10.85 8.11
C TYR A 290 -16.21 9.94 7.83
N GLU A 291 -17.15 10.44 7.03
CA GLU A 291 -18.41 9.74 6.73
C GLU A 291 -18.21 8.46 5.89
N HIS A 292 -17.17 8.44 5.06
CA HIS A 292 -16.84 7.30 4.18
C HIS A 292 -15.39 6.84 4.40
N GLY A 293 -15.13 5.56 4.16
CA GLY A 293 -13.77 5.01 4.16
C GLY A 293 -12.93 5.50 2.98
N GLU A 294 -11.61 5.36 3.09
CA GLU A 294 -10.64 5.83 2.10
C GLU A 294 -9.97 4.63 1.41
N VAL A 295 -9.92 4.66 0.08
CA VAL A 295 -9.60 3.49 -0.74
C VAL A 295 -8.11 3.15 -0.79
N SER A 296 -7.22 4.14 -0.86
CA SER A 296 -5.78 3.84 -1.05
C SER A 296 -5.15 3.18 0.18
N GLY A 297 -5.38 3.71 1.38
CA GLY A 297 -4.93 3.08 2.63
C GLY A 297 -5.53 1.69 2.82
N SER A 298 -6.83 1.56 2.58
CA SER A 298 -7.55 0.27 2.64
C SER A 298 -7.02 -0.74 1.62
N GLY A 299 -6.65 -0.30 0.41
CA GLY A 299 -6.02 -1.12 -0.62
C GLY A 299 -4.68 -1.68 -0.17
N PHE A 300 -3.81 -0.85 0.40
CA PHE A 300 -2.52 -1.31 0.93
C PHE A 300 -2.68 -2.29 2.10
N PHE A 301 -3.63 -2.04 3.01
CA PHE A 301 -3.93 -2.98 4.09
C PHE A 301 -4.46 -4.30 3.56
N THR A 302 -5.39 -4.27 2.61
CA THR A 302 -5.96 -5.46 1.99
C THR A 302 -4.87 -6.29 1.31
N PHE A 303 -3.99 -5.66 0.53
CA PHE A 303 -2.81 -6.30 -0.05
C PHE A 303 -1.94 -6.96 1.01
N ALA A 304 -1.51 -6.20 2.02
CA ALA A 304 -0.55 -6.67 3.00
C ALA A 304 -1.12 -7.82 3.84
N LEU A 305 -2.39 -7.72 4.27
CA LEU A 305 -3.05 -8.77 5.06
C LEU A 305 -3.33 -10.02 4.22
N ALA A 306 -3.79 -9.89 2.98
CA ALA A 306 -3.97 -11.01 2.07
C ALA A 306 -2.64 -11.72 1.77
N TRP A 307 -1.58 -10.96 1.49
CA TRP A 307 -0.22 -11.48 1.30
C TRP A 307 0.24 -12.29 2.52
N GLY A 308 0.00 -11.78 3.74
CA GLY A 308 0.37 -12.48 4.98
C GLY A 308 -0.33 -13.81 5.17
N ILE A 309 -1.62 -13.89 4.80
CA ILE A 309 -2.37 -15.14 4.80
C ILE A 309 -1.75 -16.11 3.78
N ASN A 310 -1.54 -15.66 2.54
CA ASN A 310 -1.01 -16.47 1.44
C ASN A 310 0.40 -17.02 1.72
N ASN A 311 1.19 -16.30 2.53
CA ASN A 311 2.57 -16.69 2.87
C ASN A 311 2.69 -17.34 4.26
N GLY A 312 1.56 -17.61 4.94
CA GLY A 312 1.54 -18.29 6.24
C GLY A 312 2.09 -17.47 7.41
N LEU A 313 2.24 -16.16 7.25
CA LEU A 313 2.64 -15.25 8.34
C LEU A 313 1.46 -14.84 9.20
N LEU A 314 0.24 -14.85 8.66
CA LEU A 314 -1.00 -14.51 9.35
C LEU A 314 -1.97 -15.70 9.35
N GLU A 315 -2.66 -15.90 10.48
CA GLU A 315 -3.62 -16.98 10.66
C GLU A 315 -4.88 -16.75 9.80
N LYS A 316 -5.11 -17.63 8.81
CA LYS A 316 -6.23 -17.49 7.86
C LYS A 316 -7.60 -17.32 8.53
N SER A 317 -7.92 -18.12 9.55
CA SER A 317 -9.19 -18.06 10.29
C SER A 317 -9.44 -16.70 10.93
N LYS A 318 -8.38 -16.03 11.39
CA LYS A 318 -8.46 -14.74 12.06
C LYS A 318 -8.58 -13.57 11.08
N TYR A 319 -7.78 -13.59 10.01
CA TYR A 319 -7.65 -12.42 9.12
C TYR A 319 -8.53 -12.47 7.86
N LEU A 320 -8.87 -13.65 7.35
CA LEU A 320 -9.60 -13.79 6.09
C LEU A 320 -10.95 -13.06 6.06
N PRO A 321 -11.79 -13.08 7.12
CA PRO A 321 -13.06 -12.35 7.10
C PRO A 321 -12.87 -10.84 6.89
N ALA A 322 -11.87 -10.25 7.55
CA ALA A 322 -11.56 -8.83 7.42
C ALA A 322 -11.05 -8.47 6.03
N VAL A 323 -10.15 -9.30 5.48
CA VAL A 323 -9.62 -9.12 4.12
C VAL A 323 -10.72 -9.20 3.07
N LYS A 324 -11.62 -10.18 3.19
CA LYS A 324 -12.78 -10.32 2.29
C LYS A 324 -13.68 -9.08 2.38
N LYS A 325 -14.01 -8.64 3.59
CA LYS A 325 -14.85 -7.46 3.81
C LYS A 325 -14.24 -6.20 3.17
N ALA A 326 -12.93 -6.00 3.34
CA ALA A 326 -12.24 -4.88 2.71
C ALA A 326 -12.23 -4.97 1.18
N TRP A 327 -11.98 -6.15 0.60
CA TRP A 327 -12.04 -6.34 -0.86
C TRP A 327 -13.42 -6.06 -1.43
N THR A 328 -14.49 -6.53 -0.78
CA THR A 328 -15.86 -6.22 -1.20
C THR A 328 -16.11 -4.72 -1.24
N ALA A 329 -15.75 -3.99 -0.18
CA ALA A 329 -15.95 -2.55 -0.13
C ALA A 329 -15.04 -1.77 -1.11
N LEU A 330 -13.82 -2.25 -1.36
CA LEU A 330 -12.93 -1.69 -2.38
C LEU A 330 -13.53 -1.85 -3.79
N ALA A 331 -14.06 -3.03 -4.10
CA ALA A 331 -14.68 -3.31 -5.40
C ALA A 331 -15.91 -2.43 -5.67
N GLU A 332 -16.68 -2.10 -4.64
CA GLU A 332 -17.83 -1.18 -4.72
C GLU A 332 -17.43 0.29 -4.97
N CYS A 333 -16.16 0.66 -4.74
CA CYS A 333 -15.65 2.00 -5.01
C CYS A 333 -15.12 2.19 -6.44
N GLN A 334 -15.10 1.13 -7.25
CA GLN A 334 -14.77 1.22 -8.66
C GLN A 334 -15.98 1.71 -9.45
N HIS A 335 -15.78 2.70 -10.32
CA HIS A 335 -16.80 3.21 -11.23
C HIS A 335 -16.96 2.27 -12.43
N GLU A 336 -18.08 2.40 -13.16
CA GLU A 336 -18.39 1.56 -14.32
C GLU A 336 -17.35 1.64 -15.46
N ASP A 337 -16.62 2.75 -15.55
CA ASP A 337 -15.57 2.96 -16.55
C ASP A 337 -14.18 2.48 -16.11
N GLY A 338 -14.06 1.95 -14.89
CA GLY A 338 -12.82 1.46 -14.29
C GLY A 338 -12.17 2.41 -13.30
N MET A 339 -12.62 3.66 -13.15
CA MET A 339 -12.03 4.61 -12.20
C MET A 339 -12.08 4.08 -10.76
N ILE A 340 -10.96 4.19 -10.04
CA ILE A 340 -10.90 3.90 -8.60
C ILE A 340 -11.16 5.19 -7.81
N GLY A 341 -12.40 5.36 -7.33
CA GLY A 341 -12.84 6.53 -6.55
C GLY A 341 -12.50 6.45 -5.06
N TRP A 342 -12.94 7.45 -4.28
CA TRP A 342 -12.70 7.54 -2.82
C TRP A 342 -11.23 7.50 -2.39
N VAL A 343 -10.34 7.93 -3.26
CA VAL A 343 -8.90 8.05 -3.00
C VAL A 343 -8.60 9.46 -2.51
N GLN A 344 -8.02 9.59 -1.31
CA GLN A 344 -7.53 10.88 -0.84
C GLN A 344 -6.36 11.33 -1.72
N ASN A 345 -6.36 12.59 -2.15
CA ASN A 345 -5.28 13.21 -2.91
C ASN A 345 -3.93 13.19 -2.16
N ILE A 346 -2.85 13.61 -2.85
CA ILE A 346 -1.52 13.73 -2.26
C ILE A 346 -1.59 14.53 -0.94
N GLY A 347 -1.03 13.97 0.12
CA GLY A 347 -1.13 14.52 1.47
C GLY A 347 -0.12 13.88 2.42
N ALA A 348 -0.13 14.34 3.67
CA ALA A 348 0.81 13.91 4.71
C ALA A 348 0.13 13.61 6.05
N PHE A 349 -1.20 13.64 6.09
CA PHE A 349 -2.04 13.45 7.28
C PHE A 349 -3.49 13.16 6.85
N PRO A 350 -4.39 12.81 7.79
CA PRO A 350 -5.80 12.57 7.50
C PRO A 350 -6.51 13.75 6.81
N GLU A 351 -7.00 13.55 5.59
CA GLU A 351 -7.82 14.52 4.84
C GLU A 351 -8.93 13.80 4.07
N PRO A 352 -10.08 14.46 3.83
CA PRO A 352 -11.22 13.80 3.18
C PRO A 352 -10.92 13.38 1.73
N ALA A 353 -11.65 12.36 1.29
CA ALA A 353 -11.79 11.95 -0.10
C ALA A 353 -13.27 12.07 -0.50
N ASN A 354 -13.59 11.98 -1.78
CA ASN A 354 -14.96 11.92 -2.27
C ASN A 354 -15.12 10.85 -3.36
N TYR A 355 -16.36 10.61 -3.78
CA TYR A 355 -16.72 9.60 -4.76
C TYR A 355 -15.90 9.66 -6.06
N ASP A 356 -15.57 10.87 -6.53
CA ASP A 356 -14.87 11.12 -7.79
C ASP A 356 -13.37 11.41 -7.61
N SER A 357 -12.83 11.38 -6.39
CA SER A 357 -11.40 11.62 -6.17
C SER A 357 -10.60 10.36 -6.40
N TRP A 358 -9.64 10.44 -7.32
CA TRP A 358 -8.78 9.34 -7.78
C TRP A 358 -7.31 9.79 -7.82
N GLN A 359 -6.40 8.82 -7.76
CA GLN A 359 -4.96 9.01 -7.98
C GLN A 359 -4.35 7.72 -8.54
N ASN A 360 -3.27 7.84 -9.31
CA ASN A 360 -2.50 6.70 -9.86
C ASN A 360 -2.04 5.72 -8.77
N PHE A 361 -1.55 6.21 -7.63
CA PHE A 361 -1.17 5.37 -6.51
C PHE A 361 -2.36 4.68 -5.82
N GLY A 362 -3.58 5.23 -5.95
CA GLY A 362 -4.81 4.58 -5.50
C GLY A 362 -5.16 3.38 -6.36
N THR A 363 -5.08 3.54 -7.69
CA THR A 363 -5.14 2.42 -8.64
C THR A 363 -4.05 1.39 -8.36
N GLY A 364 -2.82 1.83 -8.09
CA GLY A 364 -1.72 0.97 -7.66
C GLY A 364 -2.09 0.11 -6.44
N ALA A 365 -2.61 0.72 -5.39
CA ALA A 365 -3.05 0.02 -4.18
C ALA A 365 -4.19 -0.99 -4.46
N TYR A 366 -5.15 -0.62 -5.32
CA TYR A 366 -6.24 -1.50 -5.75
C TYR A 366 -5.71 -2.74 -6.48
N LEU A 367 -4.81 -2.55 -7.45
CA LEU A 367 -4.15 -3.63 -8.20
C LEU A 367 -3.32 -4.53 -7.28
N MET A 368 -2.61 -3.95 -6.30
CA MET A 368 -1.90 -4.71 -5.28
C MET A 368 -2.88 -5.61 -4.50
N ALA A 369 -3.98 -5.05 -3.99
CA ALA A 369 -4.99 -5.81 -3.27
C ALA A 369 -5.54 -6.97 -4.11
N GLY A 370 -6.06 -6.68 -5.31
CA GLY A 370 -6.60 -7.70 -6.22
C GLY A 370 -5.59 -8.81 -6.53
N SER A 371 -4.30 -8.47 -6.68
CA SER A 371 -3.24 -9.44 -6.97
C SER A 371 -3.06 -10.52 -5.90
N GLU A 372 -3.33 -10.21 -4.62
CA GLU A 372 -3.26 -11.17 -3.52
C GLU A 372 -4.61 -11.81 -3.21
N ILE A 373 -5.72 -11.11 -3.43
CA ILE A 373 -7.07 -11.68 -3.35
C ILE A 373 -7.22 -12.86 -4.32
N LEU A 374 -6.71 -12.75 -5.56
CA LEU A 374 -6.74 -13.82 -6.56
C LEU A 374 -6.09 -15.14 -6.11
N LYS A 375 -5.17 -15.06 -5.15
CA LYS A 375 -4.40 -16.20 -4.62
C LYS A 375 -5.04 -16.81 -3.37
N LEU A 376 -6.01 -16.14 -2.74
CA LEU A 376 -6.72 -16.67 -1.59
C LEU A 376 -7.55 -17.89 -2.03
N GLU A 377 -7.36 -19.00 -1.31
CA GLU A 377 -8.13 -20.24 -1.48
C GLU A 377 -9.36 -20.31 -0.60
#